data_AF-A0A3Q9F376-F1
#
_entry.id   AF-A0A3Q9F376-F1
#
_cell.length_a   1.000
_cell.length_b   1.000
_cell.length_c   1.000
_cell.angle_alpha   90.00
_cell.angle_beta   90.00
_cell.angle_gamma   90.00
#
_symmetry.space_group_name_H-M   'P 1'
#
loop_
_entity.id
_entity.type
_entity.pdbx_description
1 polymer ?
#
loop_
_entity_poly.entity_id
_entity_poly.type
_entity_poly.pdbx_seq_one_letter_code
_entity_poly.pdbx_strand_id
1 'polypeptide(L)'
;MNRLGSEFLKELDSYERPVIGLVTFRQLILLVGIGLVSVLATILVYFQAPDIIVYSVIGGILPPFVIFGLKFDEIIRDHVRFAFTKQERAYQTEFEREEFSKDAFLPEKGVTKYSDSF
;
A
#
# COMPACT_ATOMS: atom_id res chain seq x y z
N MET A 1 14.88 18.64 8.21
CA MET A 1 14.14 18.97 6.97
C MET A 1 14.97 18.47 5.79
N ASN A 2 14.54 17.38 5.12
CA ASN A 2 15.09 16.91 3.83
C ASN A 2 14.20 15.81 3.19
N ARG A 3 12.86 15.94 3.28
CA ARG A 3 11.93 14.87 2.88
C ARG A 3 11.36 14.99 1.46
N LEU A 4 11.52 16.14 0.81
CA LEU A 4 10.96 16.36 -0.53
C LEU A 4 11.61 15.45 -1.58
N GLY A 5 12.94 15.28 -1.58
CA GLY A 5 13.61 14.43 -2.57
C GLY A 5 13.35 12.92 -2.43
N SER A 6 12.95 12.44 -1.24
CA SER A 6 12.80 11.01 -0.97
C SER A 6 11.50 10.42 -1.52
N GLU A 7 10.42 11.19 -1.59
CA GLU A 7 9.12 10.66 -2.03
C GLU A 7 9.01 10.66 -3.56
N PHE A 8 9.56 11.67 -4.24
CA PHE A 8 9.62 11.69 -5.72
C PHE A 8 10.53 10.62 -6.31
N LEU A 9 11.64 10.26 -5.62
CA LEU A 9 12.51 9.18 -6.08
C LEU A 9 11.85 7.79 -5.95
N LYS A 10 10.93 7.61 -5.00
CA LYS A 10 10.23 6.34 -4.79
C LYS A 10 9.29 6.01 -5.97
N GLU A 11 8.62 7.02 -6.53
CA GLU A 11 7.76 6.85 -7.72
C GLU A 11 8.58 6.59 -8.99
N LEU A 12 9.76 7.20 -9.12
CA LEU A 12 10.65 7.02 -10.28
C LEU A 12 11.35 5.65 -10.28
N ASP A 13 11.73 5.12 -9.11
CA ASP A 13 12.39 3.81 -9.00
C ASP A 13 11.42 2.64 -9.25
N SER A 14 10.14 2.82 -8.93
CA SER A 14 9.09 1.82 -9.21
C SER A 14 8.55 1.81 -10.65
N TYR A 15 9.10 2.65 -11.54
CA TYR A 15 8.69 2.70 -12.94
C TYR A 15 9.20 1.48 -13.72
N GLU A 16 8.27 0.56 -14.05
CA GLU A 16 8.60 -0.60 -14.88
C GLU A 16 8.69 -0.23 -16.35
N ARG A 17 9.83 -0.54 -16.96
CA ARG A 17 10.04 -0.30 -18.39
C ARG A 17 9.12 -1.22 -19.21
N PRO A 18 8.34 -0.69 -20.16
CA PRO A 18 7.58 -1.51 -21.08
C PRO A 18 8.53 -2.30 -21.99
N VAL A 19 8.16 -3.55 -22.30
CA VAL A 19 8.97 -4.44 -23.15
C VAL A 19 8.47 -4.41 -24.59
N ILE A 20 7.14 -4.43 -24.78
CA ILE A 20 6.50 -4.42 -26.09
C ILE A 20 5.43 -3.34 -26.10
N GLY A 21 5.70 -2.22 -26.78
CA GLY A 21 4.79 -1.07 -26.84
C GLY A 21 4.53 -0.48 -25.46
N LEU A 22 3.33 -0.71 -24.91
CA LEU A 22 2.88 -0.26 -23.59
C LEU A 22 2.83 -1.37 -22.53
N VAL A 23 3.15 -2.62 -22.92
CA VAL A 23 2.99 -3.79 -22.05
C VAL A 23 4.27 -4.04 -21.25
N THR A 24 4.16 -4.14 -19.93
CA THR A 24 5.29 -4.49 -19.04
C THR A 24 5.52 -6.00 -19.02
N PHE A 25 6.72 -6.42 -18.60
CA PHE A 25 7.04 -7.86 -18.50
C PHE A 25 6.08 -8.63 -17.58
N ARG A 26 5.62 -8.00 -16.48
CA ARG A 26 4.65 -8.60 -15.58
C ARG A 26 3.29 -8.83 -16.23
N GLN A 27 2.85 -7.89 -17.05
CA GLN A 27 1.62 -8.04 -17.84
C GLN A 27 1.75 -9.14 -18.89
N LEU A 28 2.93 -9.36 -19.47
CA LEU A 28 3.16 -10.53 -20.33
C LEU A 28 3.00 -11.84 -19.56
N ILE A 29 3.56 -11.93 -18.35
CA ILE A 29 3.39 -13.10 -17.47
C ILE A 29 1.93 -13.30 -17.10
N LEU A 30 1.18 -12.23 -16.84
CA LEU A 30 -0.26 -12.28 -16.60
C LEU A 30 -1.01 -12.86 -17.80
N LEU A 31 -0.72 -12.37 -19.01
CA LEU A 31 -1.35 -12.86 -20.24
C LEU A 31 -1.06 -14.34 -20.48
N VAL A 32 0.17 -14.78 -20.23
CA VAL A 32 0.55 -16.20 -20.29
C VAL A 32 -0.24 -17.01 -19.26
N GLY A 33 -0.36 -16.53 -18.03
CA GLY A 33 -1.15 -17.17 -16.98
C GLY A 33 -2.62 -17.32 -17.35
N ILE A 34 -3.25 -16.26 -17.86
CA ILE A 34 -4.64 -16.27 -18.34
C ILE A 34 -4.79 -17.27 -19.49
N GLY A 35 -3.88 -17.25 -20.46
CA GLY A 35 -3.88 -18.18 -21.57
C GLY A 35 -3.81 -19.63 -21.10
N LEU A 36 -2.87 -19.94 -20.19
CA LEU A 36 -2.70 -21.27 -19.63
C LEU A 36 -3.97 -21.75 -18.89
N VAL A 37 -4.55 -20.91 -18.04
CA VAL A 37 -5.79 -21.23 -17.30
C VAL A 37 -6.95 -21.45 -18.26
N SER A 38 -7.08 -20.65 -19.31
CA SER A 38 -8.16 -20.79 -20.29
C SER A 38 -8.08 -22.12 -21.05
N VAL A 39 -6.87 -22.54 -21.45
CA VAL A 39 -6.62 -23.82 -22.13
C VAL A 39 -6.95 -24.98 -21.20
N LEU A 40 -6.44 -24.95 -19.96
CA LEU A 40 -6.70 -25.98 -18.96
C LEU A 40 -8.19 -26.08 -18.61
N ALA A 41 -8.87 -24.95 -18.42
CA ALA A 41 -10.30 -24.93 -18.15
C ALA A 41 -11.09 -25.52 -19.33
N THR A 42 -10.75 -25.17 -20.57
CA THR A 42 -11.39 -25.71 -21.78
C THR A 42 -11.23 -27.23 -21.84
N ILE A 43 -10.04 -27.76 -21.54
CA ILE A 43 -9.77 -29.20 -21.49
C ILE A 43 -10.65 -29.85 -20.41
N LEU A 44 -10.70 -29.30 -19.19
CA LEU A 44 -11.50 -29.85 -18.11
C LEU A 44 -13.00 -29.88 -18.43
N VAL A 45 -13.51 -28.80 -19.04
CA VAL A 45 -14.91 -28.72 -19.49
C VAL A 45 -15.18 -29.73 -20.61
N TYR A 46 -14.24 -29.91 -21.54
CA TYR A 46 -14.35 -30.92 -22.60
C TYR A 46 -14.45 -32.34 -22.05
N PHE A 47 -13.72 -32.64 -20.97
CA PHE A 47 -13.81 -33.92 -20.26
C PHE A 47 -14.99 -34.03 -19.28
N GLN A 48 -15.90 -33.05 -19.26
CA GLN A 48 -17.05 -33.00 -18.36
C GLN A 48 -16.65 -33.13 -16.88
N ALA A 49 -15.53 -32.51 -16.50
CA ALA A 49 -15.13 -32.45 -15.10
C ALA A 49 -16.19 -31.72 -14.26
N PRO A 50 -16.43 -32.15 -13.01
CA PRO A 50 -17.31 -31.43 -12.09
C PRO A 50 -16.88 -29.98 -11.90
N ASP A 51 -17.86 -29.08 -11.81
CA ASP A 51 -17.63 -27.63 -11.65
C ASP A 51 -16.70 -27.28 -10.49
N ILE A 52 -16.81 -28.01 -9.37
CA ILE A 52 -15.94 -27.83 -8.20
C ILE A 52 -14.46 -27.98 -8.58
N ILE A 53 -14.13 -28.94 -9.44
CA ILE A 53 -12.75 -29.17 -9.88
C ILE A 53 -12.30 -28.02 -10.79
N VAL A 54 -13.14 -27.61 -11.74
CA VAL A 54 -12.85 -26.51 -12.66
C VAL A 54 -12.56 -25.22 -11.89
N TYR A 55 -13.44 -24.85 -10.96
CA TYR A 55 -13.25 -23.65 -10.13
C TYR A 55 -12.05 -23.75 -9.20
N SER A 56 -11.76 -24.93 -8.65
CA SER A 56 -10.58 -25.14 -7.81
C SER A 56 -9.29 -24.94 -8.60
N VAL A 57 -9.22 -25.44 -9.84
CA VAL A 57 -8.06 -25.27 -10.71
C VAL A 57 -7.89 -23.80 -11.11
N ILE A 58 -8.96 -23.13 -11.53
CA ILE A 58 -8.92 -21.69 -11.87
C ILE A 58 -8.50 -20.89 -10.63
N GLY A 59 -9.13 -21.13 -9.49
CA GLY A 59 -8.85 -20.43 -8.22
C GLY A 59 -7.47 -20.73 -7.64
N GLY A 60 -6.86 -21.87 -7.94
CA GLY A 60 -5.49 -22.18 -7.52
C GLY A 60 -4.44 -21.55 -8.42
N ILE A 61 -4.66 -21.60 -9.74
CA ILE A 61 -3.66 -21.20 -10.73
C ILE A 61 -3.73 -19.71 -11.05
N LEU A 62 -4.92 -19.13 -11.23
CA LEU A 62 -5.07 -17.76 -11.70
C LEU A 62 -4.58 -16.68 -10.70
N PRO A 63 -4.89 -16.76 -9.39
CA PRO A 63 -4.54 -15.70 -8.45
C PRO A 63 -3.05 -15.32 -8.38
N PRO A 64 -2.07 -16.24 -8.34
CA PRO A 64 -0.66 -15.83 -8.32
C PRO A 64 -0.25 -15.00 -9.55
N PHE A 65 -0.78 -15.32 -10.74
CA PHE A 65 -0.52 -14.52 -11.95
C PHE A 65 -1.15 -13.13 -11.85
N VAL A 66 -2.37 -13.02 -11.31
CA VAL A 66 -3.06 -11.74 -11.13
C VAL A 66 -2.32 -10.86 -10.12
N ILE A 67 -1.92 -11.43 -8.98
CA ILE A 67 -1.21 -10.71 -7.92
C ILE A 67 0.11 -10.14 -8.46
N PHE A 68 0.89 -10.99 -9.14
CA PHE A 68 2.17 -10.58 -9.72
C PHE A 68 1.98 -9.59 -10.89
N GLY A 69 1.05 -9.89 -11.78
CA GLY A 69 0.80 -9.16 -13.02
C GLY A 69 0.31 -7.72 -12.82
N LEU A 70 -0.51 -7.50 -11.78
CA LEU A 70 -1.11 -6.20 -11.47
C LEU A 70 -0.33 -5.42 -10.39
N LYS A 71 0.86 -5.89 -9.99
CA LYS A 71 1.65 -5.29 -8.91
C LYS A 71 0.92 -5.22 -7.56
N PHE A 72 -0.04 -6.11 -7.29
CA PHE A 72 -0.69 -6.15 -5.97
C PHE A 72 0.31 -6.48 -4.85
N ASP A 73 1.44 -7.11 -5.19
CA ASP A 73 2.55 -7.36 -4.25
C ASP A 73 3.10 -6.08 -3.61
N GLU A 74 3.14 -4.96 -4.35
CA GLU A 74 3.64 -3.68 -3.86
C GLU A 74 2.67 -3.08 -2.82
N ILE A 75 1.37 -3.13 -3.12
CA ILE A 75 0.30 -2.69 -2.21
C ILE A 75 0.30 -3.51 -0.92
N ILE A 76 0.39 -4.84 -1.04
CA ILE A 76 0.41 -5.75 0.11
C ILE A 76 1.67 -5.48 0.96
N ARG A 77 2.83 -5.34 0.32
CA ARG A 77 4.09 -5.05 1.02
C ARG A 77 4.01 -3.75 1.80
N ASP A 78 3.47 -2.69 1.22
CA ASP A 78 3.34 -1.40 1.89
C ASP A 78 2.33 -1.44 3.04
N HIS A 79 1.21 -2.16 2.89
CA HIS A 79 0.26 -2.37 4.00
C HIS A 79 0.86 -3.16 5.15
N VAL A 80 1.56 -4.26 4.83
CA VAL A 80 2.27 -5.10 5.80
C VAL A 80 3.31 -4.26 6.53
N ARG A 81 4.15 -3.54 5.79
CA ARG A 81 5.18 -2.66 6.36
C ARG A 81 4.55 -1.60 7.25
N PHE A 82 3.46 -0.96 6.82
CA PHE A 82 2.76 0.04 7.60
C PHE A 82 2.19 -0.55 8.90
N ALA A 83 1.54 -1.70 8.83
CA ALA A 83 0.99 -2.39 10.01
C ALA A 83 2.07 -2.70 11.05
N PHE A 84 3.23 -3.20 10.63
CA PHE A 84 4.35 -3.51 11.52
C PHE A 84 5.17 -2.29 11.97
N THR A 85 5.14 -1.19 11.22
CA THR A 85 5.89 0.04 11.53
C THR A 85 5.06 1.04 12.33
N LYS A 86 3.80 0.72 12.67
CA LYS A 86 2.94 1.55 13.53
C LYS A 86 3.48 1.54 14.96
N GLN A 87 4.54 2.30 15.19
CA GLN A 87 5.05 2.62 16.51
C GLN A 87 4.30 3.84 17.02
N GLU A 88 3.50 3.66 18.07
CA GLU A 88 2.98 4.77 18.86
C GLU A 88 4.19 5.45 19.52
N ARG A 89 4.64 6.56 18.92
CA ARG A 89 5.62 7.42 19.57
C ARG A 89 4.84 8.30 20.52
N ALA A 90 5.02 8.10 21.81
CA ALA A 90 4.53 9.05 22.78
C ALA A 90 5.23 10.38 22.53
N TYR A 91 4.47 11.37 22.07
CA TYR A 91 5.00 12.72 21.88
C TYR A 91 5.03 13.40 23.25
N GLN A 92 5.99 14.30 23.48
CA GLN A 92 6.10 15.04 24.75
C GLN A 92 4.80 15.79 25.12
N THR A 93 3.94 16.09 24.14
CA THR A 93 2.61 16.67 24.34
C THR A 93 1.58 15.74 25.01
N GLU A 94 1.83 14.42 25.09
CA GLU A 94 0.95 13.47 25.78
C GLU A 94 1.34 13.25 27.25
N PHE A 95 2.59 13.52 27.63
CA PHE A 95 3.08 13.33 29.01
C PHE A 95 3.01 14.59 29.89
N GLU A 96 2.98 15.79 29.28
CA GLU A 96 2.92 17.07 30.01
C GLU A 96 1.63 17.84 29.72
N ARG A 97 0.50 17.15 29.61
CA ARG A 97 -0.78 17.86 29.80
C ARG A 97 -1.00 17.99 31.29
N GLU A 98 -0.40 19.01 31.90
CA GLU A 98 -0.92 19.53 33.17
C GLU A 98 -2.41 19.79 32.95
N GLU A 99 -3.26 19.10 33.71
CA GLU A 99 -4.68 19.42 33.76
C GLU A 99 -4.80 20.86 34.25
N PHE A 100 -4.98 21.80 33.32
CA PHE A 100 -5.23 23.18 33.68
C PHE A 100 -6.48 23.21 34.55
N SER A 101 -6.33 23.65 35.80
CA SER A 101 -7.46 24.00 36.66
C SER A 101 -8.40 24.91 35.87
N LYS A 102 -9.71 24.71 36.02
CA LYS A 102 -10.75 25.44 35.26
C LYS A 102 -10.61 26.98 35.33
N ASP A 103 -9.88 27.46 36.34
CA ASP A 103 -9.69 28.88 36.63
C ASP A 103 -8.31 29.43 36.17
N ALA A 104 -7.49 28.62 35.49
CA ALA A 104 -6.18 29.06 35.00
C ALA A 104 -6.32 29.86 33.70
N PHE A 105 -5.92 31.14 33.72
CA PHE A 105 -5.91 32.00 32.53
C PHE A 105 -4.82 31.55 31.55
N LEU A 106 -5.23 31.06 30.38
CA LEU A 106 -4.34 30.70 29.27
C LEU A 106 -4.22 31.88 28.30
N PRO A 107 -3.04 32.52 28.18
CA PRO A 107 -2.86 33.57 27.18
C PRO A 107 -2.85 32.99 25.76
N GLU A 108 -3.50 33.65 24.80
CA GLU A 108 -3.44 33.27 23.40
C GLU A 108 -2.01 33.35 22.84
N LYS A 109 -1.68 32.38 21.99
CA LYS A 109 -0.35 32.21 21.41
C LYS A 109 -0.03 33.41 20.51
N GLY A 110 0.90 34.26 20.96
CA GLY A 110 1.34 35.45 20.23
C GLY A 110 1.35 36.74 21.05
N VAL A 111 0.79 36.72 22.27
CA VAL A 111 0.77 37.92 23.13
C VAL A 111 2.00 37.94 24.05
N THR A 112 2.98 38.79 23.73
CA THR A 112 4.06 39.16 24.64
C THR A 112 3.62 40.38 25.44
N LYS A 113 3.49 40.26 26.77
CA LYS A 113 3.27 41.44 27.62
C LYS A 113 4.59 42.19 27.73
N TYR A 114 4.63 43.38 27.16
CA TYR A 114 5.67 44.36 27.46
C TYR A 114 5.30 45.04 28.78
N SER A 115 6.10 44.86 29.84
CA SER A 115 5.93 45.59 31.10
C SER A 115 6.93 46.73 31.15
N ASP A 116 6.45 47.97 30.94
CA ASP A 116 7.22 49.14 31.34
C ASP A 116 7.16 49.26 32.86
N SER A 117 8.34 49.29 33.48
CA SER A 117 8.54 49.64 34.87
C SER A 117 8.91 51.12 34.92
N PHE A 118 8.03 51.93 35.51
CA PHE A 118 8.32 53.29 35.98
C PHE A 118 8.48 53.27 37.50
#